data_AF-A0A1C6EJY6-F1
#
_entry.id   AF-A0A1C6EJY6-F1
#
_cell.length_a   1.000
_cell.length_b   1.000
_cell.length_c   1.000
_cell.angle_alpha   90.00
_cell.angle_beta   90.00
_cell.angle_gamma   90.00
#
_symmetry.space_group_name_H-M   'P 1'
#
loop_
_entity.id
_entity.type
_entity.pdbx_description
1 polymer ?
#
loop_
_entity_poly.entity_id
_entity_poly.type
_entity_poly.pdbx_seq_one_letter_code
_entity_poly.pdbx_strand_id
1 'polypeptide(L)'
;MFKSTKEFDSAMKDILVQIRDGIAVNSLSSSIDEGDFNAALAECVDRRYLSGLSYQRTMDGKPHFSLTDVRVTYSGLTFIESH
;
A
#
# COMPACT_ATOMS: atom_id res chain seq x y z
N MET A 1 -1.68 -13.12 -7.07
CA MET A 1 -3.02 -13.03 -6.42
C MET A 1 -2.93 -13.68 -5.06
N PHE A 2 -3.30 -12.93 -4.01
CA PHE A 2 -3.27 -13.40 -2.63
C PHE A 2 -4.17 -14.63 -2.41
N LYS A 3 -3.67 -15.61 -1.65
CA LYS A 3 -4.37 -16.87 -1.36
C LYS A 3 -5.17 -16.83 -0.06
N SER A 4 -4.93 -15.80 0.77
CA SER A 4 -5.65 -15.60 2.02
C SER A 4 -5.63 -14.13 2.44
N THR A 5 -6.54 -13.77 3.35
CA THR A 5 -6.53 -12.45 3.99
C THR A 5 -5.24 -12.21 4.77
N LYS A 6 -4.64 -13.24 5.37
CA LYS A 6 -3.35 -13.11 6.08
C LYS A 6 -2.20 -12.69 5.17
N GLU A 7 -2.12 -13.28 3.97
CA GLU A 7 -1.11 -12.88 2.98
C GLU A 7 -1.35 -11.44 2.51
N PHE A 8 -2.62 -11.07 2.35
CA PHE A 8 -3.02 -9.72 1.97
C PHE A 8 -2.65 -8.69 3.05
N ASP A 9 -3.03 -8.97 4.30
CA ASP A 9 -2.75 -8.12 5.46
C ASP A 9 -1.24 -7.96 5.69
N SER A 10 -0.46 -9.03 5.49
CA SER A 10 1.00 -8.98 5.54
C SER A 10 1.57 -8.03 4.51
N ALA A 11 1.12 -8.11 3.25
CA ALA A 11 1.57 -7.21 2.20
C ALA A 11 1.18 -5.75 2.47
N MET A 12 -0.05 -5.52 2.97
CA MET A 12 -0.48 -4.18 3.40
C MET A 12 0.43 -3.64 4.51
N LYS A 13 0.73 -4.46 5.53
CA LYS A 13 1.61 -4.07 6.63
C LYS A 13 3.00 -3.68 6.14
N ASP A 14 3.60 -4.50 5.26
CA ASP A 14 4.93 -4.24 4.70
C ASP A 14 4.96 -2.90 3.94
N ILE A 15 3.93 -2.62 3.14
CA ILE A 15 3.78 -1.34 2.41
C ILE A 15 3.71 -0.17 3.40
N LEU A 16 2.85 -0.27 4.41
CA LEU A 16 2.66 0.81 5.39
C LEU A 16 3.93 1.08 6.21
N VAL A 17 4.65 0.03 6.62
CA VAL A 17 5.91 0.14 7.36
C VAL A 17 6.98 0.85 6.52
N GLN A 18 7.10 0.50 5.24
CA GLN A 18 8.10 1.15 4.38
C GLN A 18 7.79 2.62 4.13
N ILE A 19 6.52 2.97 3.92
CA ILE A 19 6.09 4.36 3.81
C ILE A 19 6.40 5.14 5.11
N ARG A 20 6.14 4.55 6.27
CA ARG A 20 6.46 5.14 7.59
C ARG A 20 7.96 5.41 7.71
N ASP A 21 8.79 4.47 7.27
CA ASP A 21 10.25 4.53 7.42
C ASP A 21 10.92 5.37 6.30
N GLY A 22 10.13 5.96 5.40
CA GLY A 22 10.63 6.81 4.30
C GLY A 22 11.36 6.04 3.20
N ILE A 23 11.16 4.72 3.13
CA ILE A 23 11.73 3.87 2.09
C ILE A 23 10.91 4.09 0.81
N ALA A 24 11.61 4.31 -0.31
CA ALA A 24 10.97 4.53 -1.59
C ALA A 24 10.11 3.33 -1.97
N VAL A 25 8.80 3.51 -2.06
CA VAL A 25 7.83 2.44 -2.32
C VAL A 25 8.13 1.63 -3.59
N ASN A 26 8.86 2.21 -4.55
CA ASN A 26 9.35 1.51 -5.74
C ASN A 26 10.32 0.35 -5.43
N SER A 27 10.89 0.24 -4.23
CA SER A 27 11.70 -0.91 -3.81
C SER A 27 10.88 -2.12 -3.33
N LEU A 28 9.56 -1.97 -3.12
CA LEU A 28 8.68 -3.10 -2.75
C LEU A 28 8.31 -3.99 -3.93
N SER A 29 8.24 -3.43 -5.13
CA SER A 29 7.84 -4.17 -6.33
C SER A 29 8.84 -5.28 -6.70
N SER A 30 10.02 -5.34 -6.08
CA SER A 30 10.98 -6.42 -6.29
C SER A 30 10.72 -7.68 -5.46
N SER A 31 9.90 -7.59 -4.39
CA SER A 31 9.65 -8.71 -3.46
C SER A 31 8.23 -9.26 -3.54
N ILE A 32 7.30 -8.47 -4.09
CA ILE A 32 5.89 -8.82 -4.27
C ILE A 32 5.58 -8.67 -5.75
N ASP A 33 4.78 -9.59 -6.30
CA ASP A 33 4.23 -9.45 -7.66
C ASP A 33 3.57 -8.08 -7.82
N GLU A 34 3.84 -7.38 -8.93
CA GLU A 34 3.35 -6.02 -9.18
C GLU A 34 1.81 -5.91 -9.06
N GLY A 35 1.07 -6.95 -9.47
CA GLY A 35 -0.37 -7.00 -9.35
C GLY A 35 -0.85 -7.10 -7.90
N ASP A 36 -0.17 -7.91 -7.08
CA ASP A 36 -0.48 -8.06 -5.66
C ASP A 36 -0.08 -6.81 -4.86
N PHE A 37 1.06 -6.23 -5.19
CA PHE A 37 1.52 -4.96 -4.63
C PHE A 37 0.49 -3.84 -4.88
N ASN A 38 0.06 -3.69 -6.14
CA ASN A 38 -0.92 -2.68 -6.53
C ASN A 38 -2.28 -2.89 -5.86
N ALA A 39 -2.71 -4.14 -5.70
CA ALA A 39 -3.95 -4.47 -5.02
C ALA A 39 -3.89 -4.14 -3.51
N ALA A 40 -2.82 -4.50 -2.82
CA ALA A 40 -2.63 -4.18 -1.41
C ALA A 40 -2.49 -2.67 -1.16
N LEU A 41 -1.78 -1.96 -2.04
CA LEU A 41 -1.66 -0.50 -1.97
C LEU A 41 -3.01 0.18 -2.20
N ALA A 42 -3.80 -0.26 -3.18
CA ALA A 42 -5.15 0.25 -3.41
C ALA A 42 -6.05 0.06 -2.17
N GLU A 43 -6.01 -1.11 -1.53
CA GLU A 43 -6.78 -1.36 -0.31
C GLU A 43 -6.33 -0.44 0.85
N CYS A 44 -5.02 -0.16 0.98
CA CYS A 44 -4.52 0.79 1.98
C CYS A 44 -5.07 2.21 1.75
N VAL A 45 -5.23 2.61 0.50
CA VAL A 45 -5.84 3.90 0.13
C VAL A 45 -7.33 3.89 0.44
N ASP A 46 -8.06 2.85 0.03
CA ASP A 46 -9.51 2.74 0.21
C ASP A 46 -9.89 2.71 1.70
N ARG A 47 -9.08 2.04 2.53
CA ARG A 47 -9.23 2.01 4.00
C ARG A 47 -8.69 3.26 4.71
N ARG A 48 -8.18 4.23 3.95
CA ARG A 48 -7.59 5.49 4.47
C ARG A 48 -6.44 5.26 5.45
N TYR A 49 -5.66 4.19 5.26
CA TYR A 49 -4.43 3.95 6.03
C TYR A 49 -3.29 4.87 5.59
N LEU A 50 -3.43 5.46 4.39
CA LEU A 50 -2.49 6.40 3.81
C LEU A 50 -3.20 7.73 3.49
N SER A 51 -2.41 8.80 3.50
CA SER A 51 -2.81 10.17 3.14
C SER A 51 -1.69 10.85 2.35
N GLY A 52 -1.97 11.98 1.69
CA GLY A 52 -0.94 12.74 0.96
C GLY A 52 -0.45 12.08 -0.34
N LEU A 53 -1.22 11.11 -0.86
CA LEU A 53 -0.98 10.49 -2.17
C LEU A 53 -2.07 10.90 -3.17
N SER A 54 -1.71 10.95 -4.44
CA SER A 54 -2.69 11.00 -5.54
C SER A 54 -2.87 9.59 -6.09
N TYR A 55 -4.11 9.10 -6.04
CA TYR A 55 -4.51 7.82 -6.63
C TYR A 55 -5.44 8.07 -7.80
N GLN A 56 -5.09 7.53 -8.97
CA GLN A 56 -5.93 7.56 -10.15
C GLN A 56 -5.93 6.19 -10.81
N ARG A 57 -7.05 5.80 -11.40
CA ARG A 57 -7.10 4.66 -12.33
C ARG A 57 -6.95 5.19 -13.75
N THR A 58 -5.99 4.65 -14.48
CA THR A 58 -5.78 4.97 -15.90
C THR A 58 -6.86 4.33 -16.78
N MET A 59 -6.97 4.75 -18.04
CA MET A 59 -8.00 4.25 -18.97
C MET A 59 -7.92 2.73 -19.23
N ASP A 60 -6.75 2.13 -19.06
CA ASP A 60 -6.53 0.67 -19.13
C ASP A 60 -6.87 -0.07 -17.82
N GLY A 61 -7.45 0.64 -16.84
CA GLY A 61 -7.86 0.09 -15.56
C GLY A 61 -6.74 -0.11 -14.55
N LYS A 62 -5.50 0.28 -14.88
CA LYS A 62 -4.37 0.13 -13.97
C LYS A 62 -4.36 1.22 -12.89
N PRO A 63 -3.99 0.87 -11.66
CA PRO A 63 -3.81 1.86 -10.60
C PRO A 63 -2.50 2.64 -10.81
N HIS A 64 -2.58 3.96 -10.72
CA HIS A 64 -1.44 4.87 -10.77
C HIS A 64 -1.37 5.67 -9.46
N PHE A 65 -0.20 5.65 -8.81
CA PHE A 65 0.02 6.26 -7.51
C PHE A 65 1.13 7.31 -7.59
N SER A 66 0.85 8.53 -7.14
CA SER A 66 1.87 9.54 -6.87
C SER A 66 2.14 9.60 -5.38
N LEU A 67 3.34 9.18 -4.98
CA LEU A 67 3.73 8.94 -3.58
C LEU A 67 4.63 10.05 -3.01
N THR A 68 4.46 11.28 -3.49
CA THR A 68 5.37 12.41 -3.24
C THR A 68 5.36 12.90 -1.79
N ASP A 69 4.20 12.89 -1.13
CA ASP A 69 4.01 13.32 0.27
C ASP A 69 3.20 12.29 1.06
N VAL A 70 3.37 11.01 0.72
CA VAL A 70 2.56 9.96 1.34
C VAL A 70 2.91 9.79 2.82
N ARG A 71 1.88 9.71 3.67
CA ARG A 71 2.01 9.51 5.11
C ARG A 71 1.03 8.46 5.60
N VAL A 72 1.49 7.63 6.53
CA VAL A 72 0.63 6.71 7.27
C VAL A 72 -0.28 7.52 8.21
N THR A 73 -1.58 7.24 8.15
CA THR A 73 -2.58 7.87 9.02
C THR A 73 -2.65 7.17 10.37
N TYR A 74 -3.43 7.71 11.31
CA TYR A 74 -3.72 7.04 12.58
C TYR A 74 -4.27 5.62 12.39
N SER A 75 -5.23 5.43 11.48
CA SER A 75 -5.80 4.10 11.19
C SER A 75 -4.77 3.14 10.61
N GLY A 76 -3.85 3.64 9.77
CA GLY A 76 -2.74 2.84 9.26
C GLY A 76 -1.78 2.39 10.36
N LEU A 77 -1.48 3.25 11.33
CA LEU A 77 -0.65 2.90 12.48
C LEU A 77 -1.33 1.85 13.38
N THR A 78 -2.61 2.02 13.69
CA THR A 78 -3.38 1.03 14.46
C THR A 78 -3.41 -0.33 13.76
N PHE A 79 -3.50 -0.35 12.43
CA PHE A 79 -3.42 -1.59 11.66
C PHE A 79 -2.05 -2.26 11.81
N ILE A 80 -0.95 -1.50 11.67
CA ILE A 80 0.42 -2.01 11.83
C ILE A 80 0.64 -2.62 13.23
N GLU A 81 0.09 -2.01 14.28
CA GLU A 81 0.28 -2.45 15.66
C GLU A 81 -0.54 -3.70 16.03
N SER A 82 -1.62 -3.97 15.28
CA SER A 82 -2.55 -5.09 15.55
C SER A 82 -2.27 -6.35 14.74
N HIS A 83 -1.35 -6.27 13.77
CA HIS A 83 -0.93 -7.36 12.87
C HIS A 83 0.59 -7.51 12.93
#